data_AF-A0A351FXK6-F1
#
_entry.id   AF-A0A351FXK6-F1
#
_cell.length_a   1.000
_cell.length_b   1.000
_cell.length_c   1.000
_cell.angle_alpha   90.00
_cell.angle_beta   90.00
_cell.angle_gamma   90.00
#
_symmetry.space_group_name_H-M   'P 1'
#
loop_
_entity.id
_entity.type
_entity.pdbx_description
1 polymer ?
#
loop_
_entity_poly.entity_id
_entity_poly.type
_entity_poly.pdbx_seq_one_letter_code
_entity_poly.pdbx_strand_id
1 'polypeptide(L)'
;HRVIAVDPFYIGESQIPQRDFLFALLVGAVGERPVGIQASQLAAITRWCHARYPGEAIEIIAHGERLCLSALIAAGLEEQVSRLELHGCLSSLKQVMAKHYGVNQAPELFCFGLLEAFDIRELAAIVAPREVRFADADAAMQATAEPLRAWYRDLGKDFSPLP
;
A
#
# COMPACT_ATOMS: atom_id res chain seq x y z
N HIS A 1 -1.39 -19.12 -13.02
CA HIS A 1 -1.17 -17.69 -12.74
C HIS A 1 0.24 -17.31 -13.13
N ARG A 2 0.42 -16.15 -13.80
CA ARG A 2 1.75 -15.55 -13.99
C ARG A 2 2.04 -14.71 -12.76
N VAL A 3 3.19 -14.93 -12.15
CA VAL A 3 3.59 -14.24 -10.91
C VAL A 3 4.86 -13.46 -11.20
N ILE A 4 4.87 -12.21 -10.77
CA ILE A 4 6.03 -11.32 -10.83
C ILE A 4 6.33 -10.94 -9.39
N ALA A 5 7.45 -11.40 -8.86
CA ALA A 5 7.96 -10.97 -7.57
C ALA A 5 8.82 -9.72 -7.78
N VAL A 6 8.61 -8.71 -6.93
CA VAL A 6 9.31 -7.43 -7.04
C VAL A 6 9.75 -6.99 -5.64
N ASP A 7 10.93 -6.40 -5.58
CA ASP A 7 11.50 -5.79 -4.39
C ASP A 7 11.65 -4.28 -4.63
N PRO A 8 10.61 -3.47 -4.32
CA PRO A 8 10.70 -2.02 -4.42
C PRO A 8 11.79 -1.46 -3.51
N PHE A 9 12.14 -0.19 -3.73
CA PHE A 9 13.07 0.58 -2.91
C PHE A 9 12.88 0.27 -1.42
N TYR A 10 13.94 -0.14 -0.72
CA TYR A 10 13.97 -0.46 0.72
C TYR A 10 13.31 -1.77 1.17
N ILE A 11 12.90 -2.62 0.24
CA ILE A 11 12.28 -3.91 0.53
C ILE A 11 13.13 -5.02 -0.10
N GLY A 12 13.26 -6.16 0.58
CA GLY A 12 13.94 -7.35 0.08
C GLY A 12 15.37 -7.10 -0.41
N GLU A 13 15.69 -7.52 -1.63
CA GLU A 13 17.00 -7.33 -2.26
C GLU A 13 17.37 -5.86 -2.45
N SER A 14 16.37 -4.97 -2.59
CA SER A 14 16.55 -3.53 -2.71
C SER A 14 16.79 -2.82 -1.37
N GLN A 15 16.98 -3.57 -0.28
CA GLN A 15 17.35 -3.02 1.03
C GLN A 15 18.79 -2.49 0.99
N ILE A 16 18.99 -1.28 1.53
CA ILE A 16 20.33 -0.72 1.68
C ILE A 16 20.96 -1.30 2.96
N PRO A 17 22.10 -2.00 2.88
CA PRO A 17 22.58 -2.84 3.98
C PRO A 17 23.11 -2.04 5.18
N GLN A 18 23.53 -0.80 4.99
CA GLN A 18 24.09 0.03 6.06
C GLN A 18 23.64 1.48 5.93
N ARG A 19 23.27 2.07 7.07
CA ARG A 19 22.88 3.49 7.19
C ARG A 19 21.82 3.89 6.17
N ASP A 20 20.91 2.97 5.85
CA ASP A 20 19.78 3.17 4.96
C ASP A 20 18.98 4.42 5.33
N PHE A 21 18.76 4.72 6.60
CA PHE A 21 18.08 5.95 7.01
C PHE A 21 18.70 7.24 6.44
N LEU A 22 20.01 7.28 6.14
CA LEU A 22 20.65 8.45 5.50
C LEU A 22 20.15 8.67 4.07
N PHE A 23 19.88 7.59 3.34
CA PHE A 23 19.31 7.67 1.99
C PHE A 23 17.85 8.13 2.05
N ALA A 24 17.09 7.71 3.07
CA ALA A 24 15.72 8.19 3.27
C ALA A 24 15.70 9.68 3.62
N LEU A 25 16.67 10.15 4.42
CA LEU A 25 16.87 11.58 4.69
C LEU A 25 17.26 12.34 3.42
N LEU A 26 18.13 11.78 2.57
CA LEU A 26 18.50 12.39 1.28
C LEU A 26 17.29 12.50 0.35
N VAL A 27 16.49 11.43 0.23
CA VAL A 27 15.21 11.42 -0.49
C VAL A 27 14.29 12.52 0.04
N GLY A 28 14.17 12.63 1.37
CA GLY A 28 13.41 13.70 2.01
C GLY A 28 13.94 15.10 1.73
N ALA A 29 15.27 15.26 1.61
CA ALA A 29 15.91 16.55 1.34
C ALA A 29 15.66 17.07 -0.09
N VAL A 30 15.38 16.18 -1.04
CA VAL A 30 14.98 16.55 -2.40
C VAL A 30 13.45 16.68 -2.56
N GLY A 31 12.70 16.61 -1.45
CA GLY A 31 11.24 16.75 -1.43
C GLY A 31 10.46 15.46 -1.70
N GLU A 32 11.16 14.36 -1.98
CA GLU A 32 10.55 13.05 -2.25
C GLU A 32 10.24 12.29 -0.94
N ARG A 33 9.43 11.23 -1.05
CA ARG A 33 9.06 10.36 0.08
C ARG A 33 9.31 8.89 -0.28
N PRO A 34 9.96 8.09 0.60
CA PRO A 34 10.24 6.68 0.28
C PRO A 34 9.00 5.87 -0.13
N VAL A 35 7.86 6.07 0.54
CA VAL A 35 6.60 5.40 0.16
C VAL A 35 6.08 5.82 -1.20
N GLY A 36 6.29 7.09 -1.59
CA GLY A 36 5.93 7.59 -2.92
C GLY A 36 6.78 6.95 -4.02
N ILE A 37 8.08 6.77 -3.76
CA ILE A 37 8.98 6.05 -4.67
C ILE A 37 8.54 4.59 -4.81
N GLN A 38 8.27 3.89 -3.70
CA GLN A 38 7.79 2.51 -3.72
C GLN A 38 6.47 2.38 -4.50
N ALA A 39 5.50 3.25 -4.22
CA ALA A 39 4.21 3.26 -4.92
C ALA A 39 4.39 3.55 -6.42
N SER A 40 5.28 4.48 -6.79
CA SER A 40 5.59 4.79 -8.18
C SER A 40 6.27 3.62 -8.90
N GLN A 41 7.09 2.83 -8.22
CA GLN A 41 7.69 1.63 -8.79
C GLN A 41 6.63 0.55 -9.04
N LEU A 42 5.77 0.29 -8.06
CA LEU A 42 4.63 -0.64 -8.23
C LEU A 42 3.72 -0.19 -9.38
N ALA A 43 3.44 1.10 -9.48
CA ALA A 43 2.67 1.69 -10.57
C ALA A 43 3.34 1.48 -11.94
N ALA A 44 4.65 1.70 -12.05
CA ALA A 44 5.40 1.47 -13.28
C ALA A 44 5.35 -0.02 -13.70
N ILE A 45 5.48 -0.94 -12.73
CA ILE A 45 5.35 -2.37 -12.96
C ILE A 45 3.93 -2.72 -13.45
N THR A 46 2.88 -2.18 -12.82
CA THR A 46 1.49 -2.39 -13.24
C THR A 46 1.28 -1.92 -14.68
N ARG A 47 1.74 -0.72 -15.05
CA ARG A 47 1.64 -0.23 -16.44
C ARG A 47 2.40 -1.11 -17.42
N TRP A 48 3.59 -1.57 -17.05
CA TRP A 48 4.37 -2.51 -17.86
C TRP A 48 3.63 -3.85 -18.05
N CYS A 49 3.08 -4.42 -16.98
CA CYS A 49 2.27 -5.64 -17.04
C CYS A 49 1.07 -5.47 -17.96
N HIS A 50 0.35 -4.37 -17.84
CA HIS A 50 -0.82 -4.06 -18.66
C HIS A 50 -0.46 -3.98 -20.16
N ALA A 51 0.66 -3.32 -20.49
CA ALA A 51 1.15 -3.23 -21.87
C ALA A 51 1.65 -4.59 -22.40
N ARG A 52 2.29 -5.39 -21.54
CA ARG A 52 2.92 -6.66 -21.92
C ARG A 52 1.91 -7.81 -22.03
N TYR A 53 0.83 -7.75 -21.28
CA TYR A 53 -0.22 -8.77 -21.18
C TYR A 53 -1.62 -8.14 -21.32
N PRO A 54 -2.00 -7.63 -22.51
CA PRO A 54 -3.26 -6.94 -22.70
C PRO A 54 -4.47 -7.82 -22.38
N GLY A 55 -5.43 -7.28 -21.61
CA GLY A 55 -6.66 -7.97 -21.22
C GLY A 55 -6.51 -8.94 -20.04
N GLU A 56 -5.29 -9.16 -19.52
CA GLU A 56 -5.11 -9.89 -18.26
C GLU A 56 -5.37 -8.96 -17.06
N ALA A 57 -6.12 -9.45 -16.07
CA ALA A 57 -6.36 -8.73 -14.83
C ALA A 57 -5.06 -8.68 -13.99
N ILE A 58 -4.75 -7.51 -13.43
CA ILE A 58 -3.52 -7.30 -12.63
C ILE A 58 -3.89 -7.21 -11.16
N GLU A 59 -3.48 -8.23 -10.41
CA GLU A 59 -3.67 -8.29 -8.97
C GLU A 59 -2.35 -7.96 -8.25
N ILE A 60 -2.43 -7.14 -7.20
CA ILE A 60 -1.29 -6.87 -6.31
C ILE A 60 -1.52 -7.61 -4.99
N ILE A 61 -0.56 -8.47 -4.65
CA ILE A 61 -0.51 -9.15 -3.35
C ILE A 61 0.66 -8.55 -2.58
N ALA A 62 0.40 -7.99 -1.39
CA ALA A 62 1.44 -7.35 -0.57
C ALA A 62 1.44 -7.91 0.85
N HIS A 63 2.65 -8.11 1.39
CA HIS A 63 2.86 -8.62 2.73
C HIS A 63 3.62 -7.63 3.61
N GLY A 64 3.08 -7.41 4.81
CA GLY A 64 3.67 -6.59 5.84
C GLY A 64 3.29 -5.11 5.76
N GLU A 65 3.42 -4.46 6.92
CA GLU A 65 2.98 -3.10 7.18
C GLU A 65 3.49 -2.07 6.17
N ARG A 66 4.77 -2.15 5.81
CA ARG A 66 5.47 -1.22 4.92
C ARG A 66 4.97 -1.36 3.48
N LEU A 67 4.91 -2.59 2.97
CA LEU A 67 4.56 -2.86 1.58
C LEU A 67 3.05 -2.74 1.32
N CYS A 68 2.20 -3.07 2.30
CA CYS A 68 0.76 -2.83 2.19
C CYS A 68 0.43 -1.36 1.89
N LEU A 69 1.13 -0.42 2.56
CA LEU A 69 0.87 1.00 2.40
C LEU A 69 1.20 1.48 0.98
N SER A 70 2.37 1.11 0.45
CA SER A 70 2.75 1.48 -0.91
C SER A 70 1.87 0.80 -1.97
N ALA A 71 1.42 -0.44 -1.73
CA ALA A 71 0.45 -1.11 -2.60
C ALA A 71 -0.91 -0.39 -2.65
N LEU A 72 -1.44 0.03 -1.50
CA LEU A 72 -2.68 0.83 -1.43
C LEU A 72 -2.56 2.14 -2.20
N ILE A 73 -1.44 2.87 -2.02
CA ILE A 73 -1.20 4.13 -2.73
C ILE A 73 -1.08 3.89 -4.23
N ALA A 74 -0.30 2.89 -4.65
CA ALA A 74 -0.14 2.55 -6.07
C ALA A 74 -1.49 2.21 -6.71
N ALA A 75 -2.33 1.42 -6.03
CA ALA A 75 -3.65 1.06 -6.52
C ALA A 75 -4.62 2.24 -6.57
N GLY A 76 -4.54 3.16 -5.61
CA GLY A 76 -5.33 4.38 -5.63
C GLY A 76 -4.97 5.29 -6.81
N LEU A 77 -3.71 5.26 -7.25
CA LEU A 77 -3.21 6.07 -8.36
C LEU A 77 -3.36 5.38 -9.74
N GLU A 78 -3.33 4.05 -9.79
CA GLU A 78 -3.37 3.28 -11.05
C GLU A 78 -4.67 2.49 -11.20
N GLU A 79 -5.49 2.88 -12.17
CA GLU A 79 -6.78 2.22 -12.47
C GLU A 79 -6.64 0.79 -13.00
N GLN A 80 -5.47 0.43 -13.54
CA GLN A 80 -5.21 -0.88 -14.14
C GLN A 80 -5.07 -2.00 -13.10
N VAL A 81 -4.89 -1.68 -11.82
CA VAL A 81 -4.88 -2.68 -10.75
C VAL A 81 -6.32 -3.15 -10.51
N SER A 82 -6.62 -4.40 -10.81
CA SER A 82 -7.98 -4.95 -10.72
C SER A 82 -8.37 -5.33 -9.29
N ARG A 83 -7.41 -5.82 -8.49
CA ARG A 83 -7.64 -6.29 -7.12
C ARG A 83 -6.38 -6.21 -6.27
N LEU A 84 -6.57 -5.95 -4.99
CA LEU A 84 -5.54 -5.96 -3.96
C LEU A 84 -5.86 -7.03 -2.93
N GLU A 85 -4.83 -7.78 -2.55
CA GLU A 85 -4.85 -8.66 -1.38
C GLU A 85 -3.69 -8.31 -0.47
N LEU A 86 -4.01 -7.95 0.76
CA LEU A 86 -3.06 -7.35 1.67
C LEU A 86 -2.99 -8.15 2.96
N HIS A 87 -1.77 -8.46 3.39
CA HIS A 87 -1.48 -9.32 4.53
C HIS A 87 -0.66 -8.57 5.58
N GLY A 88 -1.11 -8.58 6.85
CA GLY A 88 -0.35 -7.99 7.96
C GLY A 88 -0.14 -6.48 7.85
N CYS A 89 -1.15 -5.74 7.38
CA CYS A 89 -1.07 -4.30 7.22
C CYS A 89 -1.32 -3.55 8.52
N LEU A 90 -0.86 -2.29 8.58
CA LEU A 90 -1.33 -1.36 9.59
C LEU A 90 -2.83 -1.12 9.42
N SER A 91 -3.57 -1.09 10.52
CA SER A 91 -4.97 -0.65 10.55
C SER A 91 -5.11 0.88 10.53
N SER A 92 -4.06 1.59 10.94
CA SER A 92 -3.99 3.05 10.85
C SER A 92 -2.53 3.50 10.85
N LEU A 93 -2.20 4.58 10.15
CA LEU A 93 -0.89 5.23 10.23
C LEU A 93 -0.59 5.74 11.65
N LYS A 94 -1.61 5.92 12.51
CA LYS A 94 -1.42 6.22 13.94
C LYS A 94 -0.68 5.09 14.67
N GLN A 95 -0.76 3.85 14.17
CA GLN A 95 -0.01 2.73 14.75
C GLN A 95 1.50 2.91 14.61
N VAL A 96 1.98 3.71 13.64
CA VAL A 96 3.42 4.02 13.51
C VAL A 96 3.92 4.71 14.78
N MET A 97 3.12 5.64 15.32
CA MET A 97 3.40 6.34 16.58
C MET A 97 3.22 5.42 17.78
N ALA A 98 2.12 4.65 17.81
CA ALA A 98 1.80 3.76 18.94
C ALA A 98 2.78 2.60 19.10
N LYS A 99 3.36 2.11 17.99
CA LYS A 99 4.42 1.08 17.98
C LYS A 99 5.82 1.66 18.17
N HIS A 100 5.95 2.98 18.31
CA HIS A 100 7.21 3.69 18.46
C HIS A 100 8.23 3.40 17.35
N TYR A 101 7.77 3.31 16.09
CA TYR A 101 8.70 3.19 14.99
C TYR A 101 9.59 4.43 14.91
N GLY A 102 10.87 4.20 14.63
CA GLY A 102 11.81 5.24 14.26
C GLY A 102 11.91 5.37 12.74
N VAL A 103 12.27 6.57 12.26
CA VAL A 103 12.61 6.81 10.84
C VAL A 103 13.74 5.88 10.37
N ASN A 104 14.62 5.48 11.27
CA ASN A 104 15.69 4.53 11.01
C ASN A 104 15.24 3.06 10.89
N GLN A 105 13.98 2.75 11.17
CA GLN A 105 13.43 1.39 11.12
C GLN A 105 12.47 1.21 9.94
N ALA A 106 11.61 2.21 9.70
CA ALA A 106 10.58 2.15 8.66
C ALA A 106 10.38 3.52 8.01
N PRO A 107 11.39 4.07 7.31
CA PRO A 107 11.35 5.44 6.78
C PRO A 107 10.20 5.70 5.80
N GLU A 108 9.71 4.68 5.10
CA GLU A 108 8.54 4.82 4.22
C GLU A 108 7.24 5.09 4.98
N LEU A 109 7.13 4.69 6.25
CA LEU A 109 5.95 4.99 7.06
C LEU A 109 5.90 6.47 7.49
N PHE A 110 6.98 7.23 7.27
CA PHE A 110 7.10 8.64 7.62
C PHE A 110 6.91 9.56 6.41
N CYS A 111 5.68 9.60 5.90
CA CYS A 111 5.26 10.55 4.87
C CYS A 111 4.53 11.74 5.50
N PHE A 112 5.24 12.87 5.67
CA PHE A 112 4.65 14.09 6.27
C PHE A 112 3.43 14.57 5.49
N GLY A 113 2.33 14.85 6.19
CA GLY A 113 1.05 15.28 5.61
C GLY A 113 0.13 14.14 5.15
N LEU A 114 0.63 12.90 5.03
CA LEU A 114 -0.22 11.77 4.59
C LEU A 114 -1.34 11.51 5.58
N LEU A 115 -1.04 11.30 6.86
CA LEU A 115 -2.04 11.02 7.90
C LEU A 115 -3.01 12.19 8.15
N GLU A 116 -2.61 13.42 7.80
CA GLU A 116 -3.51 14.57 7.88
C GLU A 116 -4.60 14.51 6.79
N ALA A 117 -4.25 14.00 5.61
CA ALA A 117 -5.16 13.91 4.47
C ALA A 117 -5.89 12.55 4.37
N PHE A 118 -5.20 11.45 4.65
CA PHE A 118 -5.67 10.07 4.44
C PHE A 118 -5.08 9.10 5.48
N ASP A 119 -5.92 8.20 6.00
CA ASP A 119 -5.48 7.02 6.73
C ASP A 119 -5.74 5.75 5.88
N ILE A 120 -5.44 4.57 6.42
CA ILE A 120 -5.53 3.28 5.72
C ILE A 120 -6.94 3.03 5.13
N ARG A 121 -7.99 3.39 5.88
CA ARG A 121 -9.37 3.26 5.42
C ARG A 121 -9.65 4.14 4.21
N GLU A 122 -9.26 5.41 4.27
CA GLU A 122 -9.50 6.35 3.18
C GLU A 122 -8.72 5.96 1.92
N LEU A 123 -7.48 5.47 2.07
CA LEU A 123 -6.70 4.92 0.96
C LEU A 123 -7.41 3.71 0.31
N ALA A 124 -7.94 2.78 1.11
CA ALA A 124 -8.71 1.65 0.58
C ALA A 124 -10.02 2.11 -0.09
N ALA A 125 -10.66 3.17 0.41
CA ALA A 125 -11.87 3.73 -0.17
C ALA A 125 -11.63 4.36 -1.55
N ILE A 126 -10.44 4.94 -1.79
CA ILE A 126 -10.04 5.49 -3.11
C ILE A 126 -9.94 4.40 -4.18
N VAL A 127 -9.57 3.18 -3.79
CA VAL A 127 -9.45 2.05 -4.73
C VAL A 127 -10.82 1.53 -5.18
N ALA A 128 -11.84 1.66 -4.34
CA ALA A 128 -13.19 1.22 -4.64
C ALA A 128 -13.71 1.87 -5.95
N PRO A 129 -14.45 1.14 -6.81
CA PRO A 129 -15.09 -0.16 -6.57
C PRO A 129 -14.19 -1.39 -6.84
N ARG A 130 -12.91 -1.19 -7.13
CA ARG A 130 -11.95 -2.29 -7.30
C ARG A 130 -11.66 -2.91 -5.93
N GLU A 131 -11.46 -4.22 -5.90
CA GLU A 131 -11.49 -4.97 -4.63
C GLU A 131 -10.22 -4.80 -3.84
N VAL A 132 -10.35 -4.43 -2.56
CA VAL A 132 -9.26 -4.44 -1.58
C VAL A 132 -9.63 -5.44 -0.48
N ARG A 133 -8.85 -6.52 -0.37
CA ARG A 133 -9.04 -7.55 0.67
C ARG A 133 -7.92 -7.47 1.70
N PHE A 134 -8.31 -7.43 2.98
CA PHE A 134 -7.41 -7.54 4.12
C PHE A 134 -7.46 -8.98 4.65
N ALA A 135 -6.56 -9.85 4.17
CA ALA A 135 -6.67 -11.29 4.37
C ALA A 135 -6.44 -11.73 5.83
N ASP A 136 -5.48 -11.10 6.52
CA ASP A 136 -5.10 -11.42 7.90
C ASP A 136 -5.57 -10.33 8.88
N ALA A 137 -6.85 -9.95 8.79
CA ALA A 137 -7.39 -8.84 9.56
C ALA A 137 -7.54 -9.16 11.06
N ASP A 138 -6.69 -8.56 11.89
CA ASP A 138 -6.85 -8.51 13.34
C ASP A 138 -8.05 -7.62 13.76
N ALA A 139 -8.36 -7.56 15.05
CA ALA A 139 -9.50 -6.78 15.55
C ALA A 139 -9.43 -5.28 15.18
N ALA A 140 -8.22 -4.71 15.11
CA ALA A 140 -8.04 -3.30 14.76
C ALA A 140 -8.27 -3.07 13.26
N MET A 141 -7.79 -3.98 12.42
CA MET A 141 -8.05 -3.97 10.98
C MET A 141 -9.53 -4.21 10.68
N GLN A 142 -10.19 -5.13 11.38
CA GLN A 142 -11.63 -5.34 11.26
C GLN A 142 -12.41 -4.05 11.54
N ALA A 143 -12.12 -3.37 12.64
CA ALA A 143 -12.76 -2.09 12.97
C ALA A 143 -12.50 -1.00 11.90
N THR A 144 -11.33 -1.02 11.27
CA THR A 144 -10.94 -0.08 10.21
C THR A 144 -11.68 -0.37 8.90
N ALA A 145 -11.80 -1.64 8.52
CA ALA A 145 -12.33 -2.06 7.23
C ALA A 145 -13.85 -2.29 7.23
N GLU A 146 -14.49 -2.52 8.39
CA GLU A 146 -15.94 -2.73 8.50
C GLU A 146 -16.77 -1.64 7.77
N PRO A 147 -16.48 -0.33 7.93
CA PRO A 147 -17.24 0.73 7.25
C PRO A 147 -17.13 0.67 5.72
N LEU A 148 -16.06 0.07 5.17
CA LEU A 148 -15.86 -0.01 3.73
C LEU A 148 -16.93 -0.88 3.06
N ARG A 149 -17.51 -1.88 3.75
CA ARG A 149 -18.60 -2.69 3.17
C ARG A 149 -19.83 -1.84 2.81
N ALA A 150 -20.15 -0.84 3.63
CA ALA A 150 -21.20 0.12 3.29
C ALA A 150 -20.78 0.97 2.07
N TRP A 151 -19.53 1.45 2.05
CA TRP A 151 -18.98 2.21 0.93
C TRP A 151 -19.05 1.46 -0.41
N TYR A 152 -18.68 0.18 -0.45
CA TYR A 152 -18.80 -0.65 -1.66
C TYR A 152 -20.26 -0.79 -2.11
N ARG A 153 -21.21 -0.95 -1.19
CA ARG A 153 -22.66 -0.99 -1.52
C ARG A 153 -23.15 0.32 -2.10
N ASP A 154 -22.71 1.46 -1.56
CA ASP A 154 -23.08 2.78 -2.08
C ASP A 154 -22.54 2.98 -3.51
N LEU A 155 -21.42 2.34 -3.83
CA LEU A 155 -20.85 2.25 -5.19
C LEU A 155 -21.45 1.13 -6.05
N GLY A 156 -22.51 0.45 -5.58
CA GLY A 156 -23.24 -0.58 -6.33
C GLY A 156 -22.58 -1.95 -6.35
N LYS A 157 -21.65 -2.23 -5.43
CA LYS A 157 -20.91 -3.50 -5.35
C LYS A 157 -21.14 -4.22 -4.02
N ASP A 158 -21.63 -5.45 -4.07
CA ASP A 158 -21.72 -6.32 -2.88
C ASP A 158 -20.37 -7.01 -2.64
N PHE A 159 -19.51 -6.34 -1.89
CA PHE A 159 -18.17 -6.81 -1.57
C PHE A 159 -17.82 -6.55 -0.09
N SER A 160 -17.20 -7.55 0.54
CA SER A 160 -16.62 -7.44 1.88
C SER A 160 -15.09 -7.41 1.78
N PRO A 161 -14.44 -6.32 2.26
CA PRO A 161 -12.98 -6.22 2.35
C PRO A 161 -12.36 -7.16 3.38
N LEU A 162 -13.18 -7.67 4.30
CA LEU A 162 -12.81 -8.65 5.31
C LEU A 162 -13.15 -10.07 4.80
N PRO A 163 -12.37 -11.10 5.20
CA PRO A 163 -12.61 -12.49 4.85
C PRO A 163 -13.96 -13.02 5.37
#